data_AF-A0A946MI16-F1
#
_entry.id   AF-A0A946MI16-F1
#
_cell.length_a   1.000
_cell.length_b   1.000
_cell.length_c   1.000
_cell.angle_alpha   90.00
_cell.angle_beta   90.00
_cell.angle_gamma   90.00
#
_symmetry.space_group_name_H-M   'P 1'
#
loop_
_entity.id
_entity.type
_entity.pdbx_description
1 polymer ?
#
loop_
_entity_poly.entity_id
_entity_poly.type
_entity_poly.pdbx_seq_one_letter_code
_entity_poly.pdbx_strand_id
1 'polypeptide(L)' 'LDDLVQVLKPLRMEVTGEFTPRGGVSSLATAVYEKE' A
#
# COMPACT_ATOMS: atom_id res chain seq x y z
N LEU A 1 -5.73 1.04 0.51
CA LEU A 1 -5.59 0.60 -0.90
C LEU A 1 -6.97 0.50 -1.52
N ASP A 2 -7.87 -0.25 -0.90
CA ASP A 2 -9.21 -0.56 -1.40
C ASP A 2 -10.04 0.66 -1.81
N ASP A 3 -10.08 1.73 -1.00
CA ASP A 3 -10.81 2.95 -1.35
C ASP A 3 -10.27 3.62 -2.64
N LEU A 4 -8.94 3.60 -2.83
CA LEU A 4 -8.31 4.15 -4.04
C LEU A 4 -8.63 3.29 -5.26
N VAL A 5 -8.61 1.96 -5.09
CA VAL A 5 -8.98 1.02 -6.15
C VAL A 5 -10.43 1.22 -6.56
N GLN A 6 -11.34 1.39 -5.59
CA GLN A 6 -12.77 1.61 -5.84
C GLN A 6 -13.02 2.87 -6.67
N VAL A 7 -12.32 3.97 -6.37
CA VAL A 7 -12.50 5.26 -7.06
C VAL A 7 -11.81 5.28 -8.42
N LEU A 8 -10.56 4.80 -8.50
CA LEU A 8 -9.70 4.95 -9.67
C LEU A 8 -9.79 3.80 -10.67
N LYS A 9 -10.26 2.63 -10.24
CA LYS A 9 -10.39 1.41 -11.06
C LYS A 9 -9.12 1.07 -11.87
N PRO A 10 -7.93 1.03 -11.23
CA PRO A 10 -6.67 0.81 -11.92
C PRO A 10 -6.55 -0.63 -12.48
N LEU A 11 -5.62 -0.85 -13.40
CA LEU A 11 -5.21 -2.22 -13.80
C LEU A 11 -4.24 -2.84 -12.78
N ARG A 12 -3.35 -2.02 -12.24
CA ARG A 12 -2.41 -2.38 -11.16
C ARG A 12 -2.20 -1.16 -10.28
N MET A 13 -2.11 -1.36 -8.98
CA MET A 13 -1.80 -0.31 -8.01
C MET A 13 -0.95 -0.87 -6.87
N GLU A 14 0.03 -0.11 -6.45
CA GLU A 14 0.91 -0.45 -5.34
C GLU A 14 0.99 0.74 -4.39
N VAL A 15 0.84 0.49 -3.10
CA VAL A 15 0.96 1.49 -2.05
C VAL A 15 1.97 0.98 -1.03
N THR A 16 3.07 1.72 -0.89
CA THR A 16 4.11 1.44 0.09
C THR A 16 4.09 2.51 1.17
N GLY A 17 3.96 2.07 2.43
CA GLY A 17 4.05 2.91 3.61
C GLY A 17 5.38 2.70 4.33
N GLU A 18 6.12 3.78 4.54
CA GLU A 18 7.30 3.80 5.41
C GLU A 18 6.91 4.33 6.78
N PHE A 19 7.07 3.51 7.82
CA PHE A 19 6.67 3.86 9.17
C PHE A 19 7.85 4.38 9.98
N THR A 20 7.60 5.43 10.76
CA THR A 20 8.60 5.96 11.70
C THR A 20 9.01 4.87 12.70
N PRO A 21 10.31 4.72 13.02
CA PRO A 21 10.76 3.66 13.92
C PRO A 21 10.12 3.72 15.32
N ARG A 22 9.85 2.54 15.90
CA ARG A 22 9.36 2.38 17.28
C ARG A 22 10.22 1.35 18.00
N GLY A 23 10.79 1.72 19.15
CA GLY A 23 11.67 0.82 19.91
C GLY A 23 12.92 0.38 19.13
N GLY A 24 13.40 1.20 18.20
CA GLY A 24 14.54 0.87 17.34
C GLY A 24 14.21 0.00 16.12
N VAL A 25 12.95 -0.41 15.95
CA VAL A 25 12.50 -1.19 14.78
C VAL A 25 11.81 -0.27 13.78
N SER A 26 12.27 -0.30 12.53
CA SER A 26 11.59 0.31 11.39
C SER A 26 10.72 -0.72 10.67
N SER A 27 9.72 -0.25 9.91
CA SER A 27 8.85 -1.15 9.15
C SER A 27 8.44 -0.51 7.83
N LEU A 28 8.40 -1.37 6.81
CA LEU A 28 7.86 -1.08 5.48
C LEU A 28 6.65 -2.00 5.29
N ALA A 29 5.53 -1.45 4.82
CA ALA A 29 4.37 -2.24 4.43
C ALA A 29 3.97 -1.89 3.00
N THR A 30 3.87 -2.91 2.16
CA THR A 30 3.45 -2.76 0.76
C THR A 30 2.17 -3.54 0.53
N ALA A 31 1.17 -2.85 -0.02
CA ALA A 31 -0.07 -3.45 -0.48
C ALA A 31 -0.16 -3.34 -2.00
N VAL A 32 -0.53 -4.43 -2.66
CA VAL A 32 -0.60 -4.53 -4.12
C VAL A 32 -2.01 -4.96 -4.52
N TYR A 33 -2.57 -4.27 -5.52
CA TYR A 33 -3.78 -4.65 -6.23
C TYR A 33 -3.42 -4.92 -7.69
N GLU A 34 -3.86 -6.04 -8.23
CA GLU A 34 -3.81 -6.39 -9.65
C GLU A 34 -5.21 -6.82 -10.08
N LYS A 35 -5.69 -6.28 -11.19
CA LYS A 35 -7.00 -6.63 -11.73
C LYS A 35 -6.91 -8.02 -12.37
N GLU A 36 -7.74 -8.96 -11.87
CA GLU A 36 -7.94 -10.29 -12.46
C GLU A 36 -8.46 -10.24 -13.90
#